data_AF-A0A2U3C1C6-F1
#
_entry.id   AF-A0A2U3C1C6-F1
#
_cell.length_a   1.000
_cell.length_b   1.000
_cell.length_c   1.000
_cell.angle_alpha   90.00
_cell.angle_beta   90.00
_cell.angle_gamma   90.00
#
_symmetry.space_group_name_H-M   'P 1'
#
loop_
_entity.id
_entity.type
_entity.pdbx_description
1 polymer ?
#
loop_
_entity_poly.entity_id
_entity_poly.type
_entity_poly.pdbx_seq_one_letter_code
_entity_poly.pdbx_strand_id
1 'polypeptide(L)'
;MSNPTDALLAYGYDLGGADGWKAEETDEYGELAVDWYSPDTEGGFREAAQDRLLASTGFTERWSPQAHGYFLRRDERLRSLGVELTPYGREQAPMYLLTAHVVRVPLGECADLGPDVPGRETAEWDDALLKALGALGLTLPGQRPRWLLCASRGASGARSA
;
A
#
# COMPACT_ATOMS: atom_id res chain seq x y z
N MET A 1 -12.06 7.59 -22.54
CA MET A 1 -10.80 8.36 -22.45
C MET A 1 -9.78 7.47 -21.75
N SER A 2 -8.56 7.33 -22.29
CA SER A 2 -7.53 6.47 -21.68
C SER A 2 -7.02 7.12 -20.41
N ASN A 3 -7.12 6.43 -19.27
CA ASN A 3 -6.46 6.89 -18.04
C ASN A 3 -4.95 6.96 -18.29
N PRO A 4 -4.27 8.07 -17.94
CA PRO A 4 -2.83 8.18 -18.09
C PRO A 4 -2.13 7.08 -17.29
N THR A 5 -1.06 6.50 -17.85
CA THR A 5 -0.23 5.53 -17.14
C THR A 5 0.84 6.28 -16.37
N ASP A 6 0.79 6.23 -15.04
CA ASP A 6 1.82 6.79 -14.18
C ASP A 6 2.91 5.73 -13.93
N ALA A 7 4.16 6.18 -13.85
CA ALA A 7 5.25 5.34 -13.39
C ALA A 7 5.42 5.49 -11.87
N LEU A 8 5.58 4.36 -11.19
CA LEU A 8 5.82 4.28 -9.75
C LEU A 8 7.19 3.66 -9.53
N LEU A 9 8.08 4.39 -8.85
CA LEU A 9 9.26 3.80 -8.25
C LEU A 9 9.04 3.75 -6.74
N ALA A 10 8.97 2.55 -6.17
CA ALA A 10 8.67 2.37 -4.76
C ALA A 10 9.74 1.52 -4.07
N TYR A 11 10.03 1.82 -2.81
CA TYR A 11 10.81 0.95 -1.95
C TYR A 11 9.87 0.18 -1.02
N GLY A 12 9.85 -1.15 -1.14
CA GLY A 12 8.94 -1.96 -0.36
C GLY A 12 8.79 -3.40 -0.83
N TYR A 13 7.61 -3.96 -0.56
CA TYR A 13 7.19 -5.29 -0.94
C TYR A 13 6.06 -5.25 -1.96
N ASP A 14 6.11 -6.18 -2.90
CA ASP A 14 4.99 -6.49 -3.78
C ASP A 14 4.12 -7.57 -3.11
N LEU A 15 2.90 -7.19 -2.75
CA LEU A 15 1.93 -8.08 -2.10
C LEU A 15 1.14 -8.91 -3.11
N GLY A 16 1.18 -8.56 -4.40
CA GLY A 16 0.25 -9.07 -5.40
C GLY A 16 -1.13 -8.42 -5.30
N GLY A 17 -2.16 -9.16 -5.67
CA GLY A 17 -3.55 -8.68 -5.64
C GLY A 17 -4.39 -9.47 -6.63
N ALA A 18 -5.12 -8.78 -7.50
CA ALA A 18 -6.08 -9.41 -8.43
C ALA A 18 -5.48 -10.47 -9.36
N ASP A 19 -4.18 -10.38 -9.69
CA ASP A 19 -3.46 -11.36 -10.53
C ASP A 19 -2.71 -12.42 -9.68
N GLY A 20 -3.08 -12.56 -8.40
CA GLY A 20 -2.50 -13.51 -7.45
C GLY A 20 -1.77 -12.81 -6.31
N TRP A 21 -2.03 -13.28 -5.08
CA TRP A 21 -1.32 -12.84 -3.89
C TRP A 21 0.08 -13.45 -3.81
N LYS A 22 1.02 -12.70 -3.24
CA LYS A 22 2.41 -13.16 -3.04
C LYS A 22 2.70 -13.59 -1.60
N ALA A 23 1.68 -13.53 -0.74
CA ALA A 23 1.73 -13.98 0.64
C ALA A 23 1.57 -15.51 0.74
N GLU A 24 2.06 -16.11 1.82
CA GLU A 24 1.82 -17.52 2.13
C GLU A 24 0.40 -17.78 2.64
N GLU A 25 -0.21 -16.76 3.23
CA GLU A 25 -1.55 -16.82 3.81
C GLU A 25 -2.62 -16.77 2.72
N THR A 26 -2.59 -17.76 1.82
CA THR A 26 -3.57 -17.94 0.75
C THR A 26 -4.32 -19.27 0.87
N ASP A 27 -5.56 -19.31 0.41
CA ASP A 27 -6.35 -20.54 0.33
C ASP A 27 -6.02 -21.39 -0.91
N GLU A 28 -6.80 -22.46 -1.15
CA GLU A 28 -6.61 -23.36 -2.30
C GLU A 28 -6.85 -22.71 -3.68
N TYR A 29 -7.49 -21.54 -3.70
CA TYR A 29 -7.74 -20.75 -4.91
C TYR A 29 -6.69 -19.66 -5.12
N GLY A 30 -5.74 -19.51 -4.19
CA GLY A 30 -4.73 -18.45 -4.22
C GLY A 30 -5.26 -17.10 -3.72
N GLU A 31 -6.43 -17.08 -3.07
CA GLU A 31 -7.01 -15.90 -2.45
C GLU A 31 -6.47 -15.71 -1.03
N LEU A 32 -6.39 -14.47 -0.55
CA LEU A 32 -5.83 -14.17 0.76
C LEU A 32 -6.73 -14.70 1.89
N ALA A 33 -6.16 -15.51 2.78
CA ALA A 33 -6.82 -16.22 3.86
C ALA A 33 -6.36 -15.68 5.24
N VAL A 34 -6.77 -14.45 5.55
CA VAL A 34 -6.49 -13.76 6.83
C VAL A 34 -7.78 -13.39 7.56
N ASP A 35 -7.73 -13.24 8.88
CA ASP A 35 -8.93 -13.02 9.71
C ASP A 35 -9.55 -11.62 9.57
N TRP A 36 -8.82 -10.67 8.99
CA TRP A 36 -9.20 -9.26 8.89
C TRP A 36 -9.65 -8.84 7.48
N TYR A 37 -9.59 -9.73 6.48
CA TYR A 37 -9.97 -9.42 5.11
C TYR A 37 -10.70 -10.58 4.45
N SER A 38 -11.69 -10.22 3.64
CA SER A 38 -12.33 -11.09 2.65
C SER A 38 -12.58 -10.31 1.36
N PRO A 39 -12.72 -10.97 0.19
CA PRO A 39 -13.04 -10.31 -1.07
C PRO A 39 -14.30 -9.42 -1.02
N ASP A 40 -15.25 -9.77 -0.16
CA ASP A 40 -16.51 -9.04 0.06
C ASP A 40 -16.42 -7.90 1.10
N THR A 41 -15.23 -7.63 1.64
CA THR A 41 -15.03 -6.56 2.63
C THR A 41 -15.34 -5.20 2.00
N GLU A 42 -16.21 -4.42 2.66
CA GLU A 42 -16.51 -3.05 2.25
C GLU A 42 -15.23 -2.21 2.22
N GLY A 43 -15.03 -1.43 1.16
CA GLY A 43 -13.78 -0.68 0.94
C GLY A 43 -12.61 -1.49 0.36
N GLY A 44 -12.76 -2.83 0.31
CA GLY A 44 -11.79 -3.75 -0.28
C GLY A 44 -10.50 -3.88 0.52
N PHE A 45 -9.51 -4.54 -0.09
CA PHE A 45 -8.25 -4.90 0.59
C PHE A 45 -7.50 -3.70 1.17
N ARG A 46 -7.42 -2.59 0.43
CA ARG A 46 -6.64 -1.42 0.86
C ARG A 46 -7.18 -0.86 2.18
N GLU A 47 -8.49 -0.72 2.29
CA GLU A 47 -9.12 -0.15 3.48
C GLU A 47 -9.01 -1.13 4.66
N ALA A 48 -9.28 -2.42 4.43
CA ALA A 48 -9.12 -3.47 5.44
C ALA A 48 -7.67 -3.54 5.98
N ALA A 49 -6.68 -3.46 5.11
CA ALA A 49 -5.27 -3.46 5.49
C ALA A 49 -4.88 -2.19 6.27
N GLN A 50 -5.38 -1.01 5.86
CA GLN A 50 -5.17 0.22 6.62
C GLN A 50 -5.77 0.13 8.01
N ASP A 51 -6.98 -0.41 8.15
CA ASP A 51 -7.64 -0.54 9.44
C ASP A 51 -6.91 -1.57 10.33
N ARG A 52 -6.40 -2.65 9.75
CA ARG A 52 -5.55 -3.61 10.46
C ARG A 52 -4.25 -2.97 10.95
N LEU A 53 -3.56 -2.22 10.10
CA LEU A 53 -2.36 -1.48 10.47
C LEU A 53 -2.65 -0.46 11.57
N LEU A 54 -3.76 0.26 11.46
CA LEU A 54 -4.18 1.26 12.42
C LEU A 54 -4.50 0.62 13.78
N ALA A 55 -5.21 -0.50 13.79
CA ALA A 55 -5.51 -1.27 15.00
C ALA A 55 -4.23 -1.71 15.73
N SER A 56 -3.18 -2.08 14.99
CA SER A 56 -1.87 -2.45 15.58
C SER A 56 -1.21 -1.33 16.39
N THR A 57 -1.59 -0.06 16.13
CA THR A 57 -1.08 1.10 16.88
C THR A 57 -1.86 1.40 18.16
N GLY A 58 -2.93 0.65 18.44
CA GLY A 58 -3.86 0.94 19.54
C GLY A 58 -4.81 2.10 19.24
N PHE A 59 -4.96 2.51 17.98
CA PHE A 59 -5.95 3.52 17.61
C PHE A 59 -7.35 2.92 17.67
N THR A 60 -8.17 3.43 18.60
CA THR A 60 -9.50 2.89 18.90
C THR A 60 -10.65 3.83 18.53
N GLU A 61 -10.36 5.01 17.98
CA GLU A 61 -11.41 5.94 17.56
C GLU A 61 -12.27 5.30 16.47
N ARG A 62 -13.58 5.54 16.54
CA ARG A 62 -14.53 5.13 15.49
C ARG A 62 -15.12 6.36 14.84
N TRP A 63 -15.37 6.27 13.54
CA TRP A 63 -16.06 7.33 12.83
C TRP A 63 -17.48 7.52 13.38
N SER A 64 -17.85 8.77 13.58
CA SER A 64 -19.24 9.19 13.78
C SER A 64 -19.43 10.57 13.15
N PRO A 65 -20.67 10.97 12.79
CA PRO A 65 -20.92 12.29 12.23
C PRO A 65 -20.47 13.45 13.13
N GLN A 66 -20.31 13.22 14.43
CA GLN A 66 -19.84 14.23 15.39
C GLN A 66 -18.32 14.21 15.61
N ALA A 67 -17.62 13.19 15.09
CA ALA A 67 -16.17 13.01 15.24
C ALA A 67 -15.37 13.93 14.30
N HIS A 68 -15.42 15.23 14.57
CA HIS A 68 -14.68 16.23 13.79
C HIS A 68 -13.17 15.93 13.79
N GLY A 69 -12.56 15.99 12.60
CA GLY A 69 -11.13 15.71 12.41
C GLY A 69 -10.73 14.25 12.54
N TYR A 70 -11.68 13.30 12.62
CA TYR A 70 -11.39 11.87 12.67
C TYR A 70 -10.46 11.43 11.54
N PHE A 71 -10.76 11.80 10.29
CA PHE A 71 -9.94 11.43 9.13
C PHE A 71 -8.53 12.00 9.21
N LEU A 72 -8.36 13.24 9.68
CA LEU A 72 -7.03 13.83 9.86
C LEU A 72 -6.19 13.05 10.88
N ARG A 73 -6.79 12.64 12.01
CA ARG A 73 -6.10 11.85 13.04
C ARG A 73 -5.81 10.43 12.57
N ARG A 74 -6.75 9.80 11.86
CA ARG A 74 -6.56 8.51 11.20
C ARG A 74 -5.37 8.56 10.23
N ASP A 75 -5.34 9.56 9.35
CA ASP A 75 -4.29 9.73 8.35
C ASP A 75 -2.95 10.07 8.98
N GLU A 76 -2.93 10.88 10.04
CA GLU A 76 -1.70 11.17 10.79
C GLU A 76 -1.14 9.92 11.47
N ARG A 77 -2.02 9.10 12.05
CA ARG A 77 -1.62 7.83 12.67
C ARG A 77 -1.09 6.85 11.64
N LEU A 78 -1.75 6.71 10.49
CA LEU A 78 -1.25 5.88 9.38
C LEU A 78 0.11 6.39 8.87
N ARG A 79 0.26 7.71 8.66
CA ARG A 79 1.54 8.30 8.26
C ARG A 79 2.65 8.05 9.29
N SER A 80 2.33 8.02 10.58
CA SER A 80 3.30 7.75 11.64
C SER A 80 3.90 6.34 11.62
N LEU A 81 3.28 5.40 10.89
CA LEU A 81 3.82 4.06 10.67
C LEU A 81 5.01 4.04 9.70
N GLY A 82 5.22 5.11 8.93
CA GLY A 82 6.28 5.19 7.94
C GLY A 82 6.06 4.28 6.72
N VAL A 83 4.86 3.75 6.53
CA VAL A 83 4.49 2.90 5.40
C VAL A 83 3.13 3.28 4.80
N GLU A 84 2.93 2.98 3.53
CA GLU A 84 1.70 3.17 2.78
C GLU A 84 1.39 1.92 1.94
N LEU A 85 0.09 1.57 1.83
CA LEU A 85 -0.40 0.69 0.78
C LEU A 85 -0.63 1.46 -0.51
N THR A 86 0.21 1.17 -1.49
CA THR A 86 0.20 1.80 -2.81
C THR A 86 -0.42 0.85 -3.84
N PRO A 87 -1.64 1.12 -4.33
CA PRO A 87 -2.20 0.35 -5.43
C PRO A 87 -1.47 0.69 -6.74
N TYR A 88 -1.32 -0.31 -7.61
CA TYR A 88 -0.78 -0.18 -8.95
C TYR A 88 -1.47 -1.16 -9.92
N GLY A 89 -1.16 -1.03 -11.21
CA GLY A 89 -1.73 -1.89 -12.25
C GLY A 89 -3.03 -1.33 -12.82
N ARG A 90 -4.12 -2.11 -12.76
CA ARG A 90 -5.42 -1.74 -13.33
C ARG A 90 -6.38 -1.37 -12.22
N GLU A 91 -7.15 -0.29 -12.39
CA GLU A 91 -8.12 0.17 -11.39
C GLU A 91 -9.17 -0.90 -11.03
N GLN A 92 -9.60 -1.71 -12.01
CA GLN A 92 -10.58 -2.78 -11.80
C GLN A 92 -9.97 -4.09 -11.26
N ALA A 93 -8.65 -4.19 -11.25
CA ALA A 93 -7.90 -5.36 -10.81
C ALA A 93 -6.58 -4.88 -10.18
N PRO A 94 -6.65 -4.16 -9.03
CA PRO A 94 -5.48 -3.55 -8.45
C PRO A 94 -4.55 -4.62 -7.89
N MET A 95 -3.26 -4.36 -8.06
CA MET A 95 -2.20 -4.98 -7.26
C MET A 95 -1.76 -3.98 -6.19
N TYR A 96 -1.15 -4.47 -5.13
CA TYR A 96 -0.81 -3.66 -3.96
C TYR A 96 0.68 -3.80 -3.62
N LEU A 97 1.30 -2.67 -3.36
CA LEU A 97 2.61 -2.59 -2.75
C LEU A 97 2.47 -2.17 -1.29
N LEU A 98 3.24 -2.77 -0.39
CA LEU A 98 3.51 -2.21 0.93
C LEU A 98 4.82 -1.44 0.84
N THR A 99 4.75 -0.11 0.99
CA THR A 99 5.84 0.80 0.62
C THR A 99 6.25 1.70 1.76
N ALA A 100 7.55 1.93 1.94
CA ALA A 100 8.07 2.95 2.86
C ALA A 100 8.44 4.25 2.12
N HIS A 101 8.68 4.15 0.82
CA HIS A 101 8.97 5.28 -0.04
C HIS A 101 8.37 5.08 -1.42
N VAL A 102 7.84 6.16 -2.01
CA VAL A 102 7.26 6.14 -3.36
C VAL A 102 7.59 7.43 -4.08
N VAL A 103 8.11 7.31 -5.30
CA VAL A 103 8.19 8.36 -6.31
C VAL A 103 7.16 8.07 -7.38
N ARG A 104 6.22 8.99 -7.57
CA ARG A 104 5.18 8.95 -8.61
C ARG A 104 5.56 9.90 -9.72
N VAL A 105 5.60 9.41 -10.96
CA VAL A 105 5.86 10.21 -12.15
C VAL A 105 4.62 10.17 -13.05
N PRO A 106 3.90 11.30 -13.17
CA PRO A 106 2.73 11.39 -14.05
C PRO A 106 3.08 11.10 -15.51
N LEU A 107 2.10 10.61 -16.27
CA LEU A 107 2.28 10.45 -17.72
C LEU A 107 2.74 11.75 -18.39
N GLY A 108 3.83 11.68 -19.15
CA GLY A 108 4.38 12.82 -19.88
C GLY A 108 5.39 13.65 -19.08
N GLU A 109 5.66 13.28 -17.84
CA GLU A 109 6.68 13.89 -17.01
C GLU A 109 7.91 12.98 -16.86
N CYS A 110 9.05 13.59 -16.54
CA CYS A 110 10.27 12.90 -16.17
C CYS A 110 10.66 13.32 -14.75
N ALA A 111 10.94 12.35 -13.88
CA ALA A 111 11.56 12.62 -12.59
C ALA A 111 13.06 12.32 -12.68
N ASP A 112 13.87 13.27 -12.22
CA ASP A 112 15.29 13.02 -11.95
C ASP A 112 15.39 12.37 -10.56
N LEU A 113 15.83 11.12 -10.54
CA LEU A 113 16.00 10.35 -9.31
C LEU A 113 17.37 10.58 -8.67
N GLY A 114 18.32 11.17 -9.41
CA GLY A 114 19.73 11.17 -9.03
C GLY A 114 20.33 9.76 -8.92
N PRO A 115 21.63 9.66 -8.62
CA PRO A 115 22.33 8.38 -8.52
C PRO A 115 22.05 7.62 -7.21
N ASP A 116 21.54 8.31 -6.18
CA ASP A 116 21.53 7.80 -4.80
C ASP A 116 20.27 7.02 -4.42
N VAL A 117 19.21 7.04 -5.26
CA VAL A 117 17.96 6.35 -4.93
C VAL A 117 18.17 4.85 -4.66
N PRO A 118 18.90 4.09 -5.50
CA PRO A 118 19.25 2.69 -5.20
C PRO A 118 20.23 2.51 -4.04
N GLY A 119 20.98 3.55 -3.66
CA GLY A 119 22.08 3.51 -2.68
C GLY A 119 21.75 4.13 -1.31
N ARG A 120 20.52 4.60 -1.11
CA ARG A 120 20.07 5.23 0.13
C ARG A 120 20.05 4.22 1.28
N GLU A 121 20.39 4.68 2.48
CA GLU A 121 20.23 3.88 3.69
C GLU A 121 18.73 3.60 3.93
N THR A 122 18.36 2.32 3.95
CA THR A 122 16.97 1.85 4.04
C THR A 122 16.65 1.15 5.36
N ALA A 123 17.57 1.14 6.33
CA ALA A 123 17.39 0.37 7.57
C ALA A 123 16.11 0.74 8.33
N GLU A 124 15.79 2.04 8.46
CA GLU A 124 14.55 2.49 9.10
C GLU A 124 13.30 2.09 8.31
N TRP A 125 13.42 2.03 6.98
CA TRP A 125 12.33 1.60 6.10
C TRP A 125 12.11 0.11 6.18
N ASP A 126 13.17 -0.68 6.24
CA ASP A 126 13.13 -2.13 6.40
C ASP A 126 12.42 -2.50 7.71
N ASP A 127 12.77 -1.83 8.81
CA ASP A 127 12.13 -2.03 10.11
C ASP A 127 10.65 -1.66 10.10
N ALA A 128 10.29 -0.54 9.45
CA ALA A 128 8.90 -0.10 9.33
C ALA A 128 8.07 -1.09 8.49
N LEU A 129 8.60 -1.54 7.36
CA LEU A 129 7.97 -2.51 6.48
C LEU A 129 7.81 -3.87 7.16
N LEU A 130 8.82 -4.33 7.91
CA LEU A 130 8.75 -5.59 8.63
C LEU A 130 7.70 -5.56 9.74
N LYS A 131 7.62 -4.46 10.50
CA LYS A 131 6.56 -4.25 11.50
C LYS A 131 5.18 -4.24 10.86
N ALA A 132 5.04 -3.59 9.71
CA ALA A 132 3.78 -3.53 8.99
C ALA A 132 3.34 -4.90 8.44
N LEU A 133 4.26 -5.70 7.88
CA LEU A 133 3.97 -7.09 7.51
C LEU A 133 3.54 -7.93 8.71
N GLY A 134 4.24 -7.78 9.85
CA GLY A 134 3.88 -8.46 11.09
C GLY A 134 2.49 -8.06 11.61
N ALA A 135 2.13 -6.78 11.52
CA ALA A 135 0.81 -6.29 11.91
C ALA A 135 -0.31 -6.81 11.00
N LEU A 136 -0.04 -6.92 9.69
CA LEU A 136 -0.93 -7.53 8.71
C LEU A 136 -0.98 -9.06 8.83
N GLY A 137 -0.02 -9.68 9.53
CA GLY A 137 0.10 -11.14 9.63
C GLY A 137 0.41 -11.77 8.27
N LEU A 138 1.25 -11.13 7.46
CA LEU A 138 1.60 -11.60 6.12
C LEU A 138 3.06 -12.05 6.05
N THR A 139 3.29 -13.18 5.38
CA THR A 139 4.61 -13.75 5.13
C THR A 139 4.92 -13.77 3.64
N LEU A 140 6.04 -13.16 3.24
CA LEU A 140 6.49 -13.07 1.84
C LEU A 140 7.80 -13.85 1.61
N PRO A 141 7.75 -15.18 1.41
CA PRO A 141 8.92 -16.04 1.35
C PRO A 141 9.90 -15.63 0.24
N GLY A 142 11.19 -15.58 0.61
CA GLY A 142 12.26 -15.19 -0.30
C GLY A 142 12.22 -13.73 -0.76
N GLN A 143 11.28 -12.92 -0.24
CA GLN A 143 11.23 -11.50 -0.52
C GLN A 143 11.93 -10.69 0.56
N ARG A 144 12.64 -9.65 0.12
CA ARG A 144 13.17 -8.57 0.96
C ARG A 144 12.68 -7.24 0.40
N PRO A 145 12.62 -6.18 1.22
CA PRO A 145 12.34 -4.84 0.71
C PRO A 145 13.33 -4.50 -0.40
N ARG A 146 12.81 -3.88 -1.47
CA ARG A 146 13.61 -3.52 -2.64
C ARG A 146 12.98 -2.38 -3.39
N TRP A 147 13.76 -1.74 -4.25
CA TRP A 147 13.22 -0.84 -5.25
C TRP A 147 12.44 -1.63 -6.31
N LEU A 148 11.21 -1.21 -6.53
CA LEU A 148 10.24 -1.78 -7.47
C LEU A 148 9.83 -0.68 -8.45
N LEU A 149 10.02 -0.95 -9.74
CA LEU A 149 9.50 -0.11 -10.82
C LEU A 149 8.19 -0.71 -11.31
N CYS A 150 7.10 0.01 -11.12
CA CYS A 150 5.74 -0.43 -11.43
C CYS A 150 5.12 0.51 -12.46
N ALA A 151 4.56 -0.08 -13.52
CA ALA A 151 3.66 0.64 -14.41
C ALA A 151 2.25 0.57 -13.85
N SER A 152 1.58 1.73 -13.70
CA SER A 152 0.20 1.78 -13.24
C SER A 152 -0.64 2.59 -14.21
N ARG A 153 -1.87 2.15 -14.50
CA ARG A 153 -2.88 3.08 -15.00
C ARG A 153 -3.33 3.94 -13.82
N GLY A 154 -3.26 5.26 -13.99
CA GLY A 154 -3.74 6.21 -12.98
C GLY A 154 -5.21 5.95 -12.66
N ALA A 155 -5.54 6.00 -11.37
CA ALA A 155 -6.93 6.10 -10.93
C ALA A 155 -7.41 7.52 -11.20
N SER A 156 -8.64 7.70 -11.69
CA SER A 156 -9.20 9.03 -11.90
C SER A 156 -9.49 9.70 -10.56
N GLY A 157 -8.50 10.37 -9.98
CA GLY A 157 -8.72 11.29 -8.87
C GLY A 157 -9.26 12.62 -9.40
N ALA A 158 -10.57 12.71 -9.60
CA ALA A 158 -11.22 14.01 -9.66
C ALA A 158 -11.02 14.68 -8.28
N ARG A 159 -10.03 15.58 -8.18
CA ARG A 159 -10.02 16.58 -7.12
C ARG A 159 -11.17 17.54 -7.39
N SER A 160 -12.29 17.37 -6.69
CA SER A 160 -13.25 18.45 -6.54
C SER A 160 -12.59 19.57 -5.73
N ALA A 161 -12.55 20.76 -6.34
CA ALA A 161 -12.10 22.00 -5.76
C ALA A 161 -12.98 22.46 -4.58
#